data_AF-A0A2K3LBH3-F1
#
_entry.id   AF-A0A2K3LBH3-F1
#
_cell.length_a   1.000
_cell.length_b   1.000
_cell.length_c   1.000
_cell.angle_alpha   90.00
_cell.angle_beta   90.00
_cell.angle_gamma   90.00
#
_symmetry.space_group_name_H-M   'P 1'
#
loop_
_entity.id
_entity.type
_entity.pdbx_description
1 polymer ?
#
loop_
_entity_poly.entity_id
_entity_poly.type
_entity_poly.pdbx_seq_one_letter_code
_entity_poly.pdbx_strand_id
1 'polypeptide(L)'
;MLARLAANRLNQIRQTFRQPARAFSTALNYHLDSPDNNPNLPWEFNDANKAKVKEILSHYPTNYKQSAVIPLLDLAQQQHGGWLPVSAMNA
;
A
#
# COMPACT_ATOMS: atom_id res chain seq x y z
N MET A 1 55.05 7.13 2.10
CA MET A 1 53.97 6.35 2.77
C MET A 1 52.93 7.25 3.47
N LEU A 2 53.33 8.34 4.14
CA LEU A 2 52.43 9.27 4.84
C LEU A 2 51.34 9.94 3.96
N ALA A 3 51.67 10.34 2.73
CA ALA A 3 50.70 10.98 1.83
C ALA A 3 49.50 10.07 1.46
N ARG A 4 49.73 8.75 1.34
CA ARG A 4 48.65 7.77 1.07
C ARG A 4 47.73 7.59 2.29
N LEU A 5 48.30 7.62 3.50
CA LEU A 5 47.54 7.54 4.74
C LEU A 5 46.66 8.78 4.97
N ALA A 6 47.18 9.98 4.66
CA ALA A 6 46.42 11.22 4.74
C ALA A 6 45.25 11.26 3.72
N ALA A 7 45.48 10.82 2.49
CA ALA A 7 44.44 10.76 1.45
C ALA A 7 43.32 9.76 1.79
N ASN A 8 43.67 8.60 2.36
CA ASN A 8 42.69 7.60 2.80
C ASN A 8 41.84 8.12 3.97
N ARG A 9 42.44 8.87 4.90
CA ARG A 9 41.71 9.49 6.02
C ARG A 9 40.73 10.57 5.58
N LEU A 10 41.10 11.38 4.58
CA LEU A 10 40.21 12.36 3.96
C LEU A 10 39.02 11.70 3.24
N ASN A 11 39.24 10.57 2.56
CA ASN A 11 38.16 9.81 1.93
C ASN A 11 37.22 9.16 2.96
N GLN A 12 37.74 8.65 4.08
CA GLN A 12 36.91 8.10 5.16
C GLN A 12 36.03 9.19 5.81
N ILE A 13 36.55 10.39 6.04
CA ILE A 13 35.78 11.53 6.55
C ILE A 13 34.68 11.93 5.55
N ARG A 14 34.95 11.92 4.24
CA ARG A 14 33.91 12.19 3.22
C ARG A 14 32.82 11.13 3.18
N GLN A 15 33.16 9.87 3.49
CA GLN A 15 32.16 8.79 3.54
C GLN A 15 31.28 8.87 4.79
N THR A 16 31.79 9.32 5.94
CA THR A 16 30.97 9.46 7.16
C THR A 16 29.90 10.55 7.05
N PHE A 17 30.06 11.53 6.15
CA PHE A 17 29.07 12.59 5.89
C PHE A 17 28.18 12.35 4.66
N ARG A 18 28.33 11.22 3.95
CA ARG A 18 27.38 10.81 2.90
C ARG A 18 26.19 10.13 3.54
N GLN A 19 25.19 10.91 3.97
CA GLN A 19 23.87 10.34 4.20
C GLN A 19 23.27 9.91 2.86
N PRO A 20 22.73 8.68 2.73
CA PRO A 20 21.96 8.33 1.54
C PRO A 20 20.78 9.30 1.44
N ALA A 21 20.45 9.73 0.21
CA ALA A 21 19.22 10.47 -0.02
C ALA A 21 18.07 9.64 0.55
N ARG A 22 17.35 10.17 1.56
CA ARG A 22 16.17 9.47 2.06
C ARG A 22 15.18 9.40 0.92
N ALA A 23 14.82 8.18 0.51
CA ALA A 23 13.70 8.00 -0.39
C ALA A 23 12.44 8.46 0.36
N PHE A 24 11.88 9.60 -0.06
CA PHE A 24 10.65 10.15 0.53
C PHE A 24 9.40 9.36 0.13
N SER A 25 9.55 8.23 -0.59
CA SER A 25 8.44 7.37 -0.96
C SER A 25 8.11 6.41 0.18
N THR A 26 6.96 6.62 0.82
CA THR A 26 6.26 5.63 1.65
C THR A 26 5.56 4.53 0.83
N ALA A 27 5.68 4.57 -0.51
CA ALA A 27 5.08 3.60 -1.43
C ALA A 27 5.85 2.27 -1.42
N LEU A 28 5.70 1.51 -0.34
CA LEU A 28 6.09 0.11 -0.28
C LEU A 28 5.06 -0.70 -1.08
N ASN A 29 5.52 -1.57 -1.99
CA ASN A 29 4.64 -2.48 -2.71
C ASN A 29 4.25 -3.71 -1.88
N TYR A 30 4.35 -3.61 -0.54
CA TYR A 30 4.00 -4.64 0.43
C TYR A 30 3.35 -4.00 1.65
N HIS A 31 2.50 -4.77 2.33
CA HIS A 31 1.79 -4.31 3.53
C HIS A 31 2.66 -4.45 4.79
N LEU A 32 2.52 -3.49 5.70
CA LEU A 32 3.06 -3.54 7.05
C LEU A 32 1.90 -3.39 8.02
N ASP A 33 1.70 -4.37 8.90
CA ASP A 33 0.59 -4.35 9.84
C ASP A 33 0.68 -3.16 10.80
N SER A 34 -0.43 -2.45 10.92
CA SER A 34 -0.65 -1.41 11.92
C SER A 34 -1.90 -1.73 12.75
N PRO A 35 -2.09 -1.10 13.92
CA PRO A 35 -3.29 -1.31 14.74
C PRO A 35 -4.60 -1.01 14.01
N ASP A 36 -4.57 -0.06 13.08
CA ASP A 36 -5.69 0.42 12.26
C ASP A 36 -5.82 -0.27 10.88
N ASN A 37 -4.75 -0.92 10.39
CA ASN A 37 -4.74 -1.61 9.10
C ASN A 37 -3.97 -2.93 9.18
N ASN A 38 -4.72 -4.01 9.41
CA ASN A 38 -4.21 -5.39 9.44
C ASN A 38 -5.31 -6.35 8.96
N PRO A 39 -4.95 -7.56 8.50
CA PRO A 39 -5.91 -8.48 7.89
C PRO A 39 -6.91 -9.11 8.88
N ASN A 40 -6.67 -8.98 10.19
CA ASN A 40 -7.53 -9.54 11.22
C ASN A 40 -8.69 -8.61 11.60
N LEU A 41 -8.67 -7.34 11.17
CA LEU A 41 -9.76 -6.41 11.41
C LEU A 41 -10.97 -6.80 10.56
N PRO A 42 -12.17 -6.96 11.17
CA PRO A 42 -13.37 -7.25 10.40
C PRO A 42 -13.73 -6.05 9.53
N TRP A 43 -14.01 -6.30 8.26
CA TRP A 43 -14.47 -5.29 7.31
C TRP A 43 -15.55 -5.88 6.42
N GLU A 44 -16.64 -5.15 6.22
CA GLU A 44 -17.69 -5.50 5.27
C GLU A 44 -18.29 -4.23 4.65
N PHE A 45 -18.91 -4.37 3.48
CA PHE A 45 -19.73 -3.29 2.91
C PHE A 45 -20.92 -2.98 3.84
N ASN A 46 -21.28 -1.71 3.97
CA ASN A 46 -22.53 -1.34 4.66
C ASN A 46 -23.76 -1.75 3.83
N ASP A 47 -24.95 -1.75 4.43
CA ASP A 47 -26.15 -2.24 3.75
C ASP A 47 -26.51 -1.49 2.47
N ALA A 48 -26.26 -0.17 2.43
CA ALA A 48 -26.46 0.64 1.23
C ALA A 48 -25.51 0.20 0.09
N ASN A 49 -24.26 -0.11 0.41
CA ASN A 49 -23.27 -0.55 -0.56
C ASN A 49 -23.42 -2.03 -0.93
N LYS A 50 -23.98 -2.89 -0.06
CA LYS A 50 -24.34 -4.28 -0.42
C LYS A 50 -25.29 -4.35 -1.61
N ALA A 51 -26.20 -3.38 -1.75
CA ALA A 51 -27.07 -3.28 -2.93
C ALA A 51 -26.27 -2.94 -4.21
N LYS A 52 -25.35 -1.96 -4.11
CA LYS A 52 -24.46 -1.59 -5.22
C LYS A 52 -23.52 -2.70 -5.63
N VAL A 53 -23.02 -3.49 -4.67
CA VAL A 53 -22.19 -4.69 -4.97
C VAL A 53 -22.95 -5.66 -5.86
N LYS A 54 -24.23 -5.93 -5.56
CA LYS A 54 -25.07 -6.81 -6.39
C LYS A 54 -25.29 -6.24 -7.79
N GLU A 55 -25.51 -4.93 -7.89
CA GLU A 55 -25.65 -4.21 -9.15
C GLU A 55 -24.36 -4.31 -9.99
N ILE A 56 -23.20 -3.97 -9.41
CA ILE A 56 -21.89 -4.06 -10.08
C ILE A 56 -21.64 -5.48 -10.59
N LEU A 57 -21.87 -6.49 -9.76
CA LEU A 57 -21.69 -7.89 -10.14
C LEU A 57 -22.62 -8.31 -11.29
N SER A 58 -23.82 -7.72 -11.39
CA SER A 58 -24.77 -8.03 -12.46
C SER A 58 -24.34 -7.54 -13.85
N HIS A 59 -23.42 -6.57 -13.92
CA HIS A 59 -22.87 -6.08 -15.19
C HIS A 59 -21.88 -7.06 -15.83
N TYR A 60 -21.38 -8.03 -15.06
CA TYR A 60 -20.40 -9.00 -15.51
C TYR A 60 -21.00 -10.41 -15.51
N PRO A 61 -20.61 -11.27 -16.47
CA PRO A 61 -21.12 -12.64 -16.50
C PRO A 61 -20.61 -13.44 -15.30
N THR A 62 -21.40 -14.41 -14.83
CA THR A 62 -21.14 -15.18 -13.60
C THR A 62 -19.76 -15.85 -13.57
N ASN A 63 -19.26 -16.30 -14.72
CA ASN A 63 -17.95 -16.93 -14.86
C ASN A 63 -16.77 -15.93 -14.88
N TYR A 64 -17.02 -14.63 -15.06
CA TYR A 64 -16.01 -13.57 -15.04
C TYR A 64 -16.31 -12.49 -13.99
N LYS A 65 -16.82 -12.88 -12.83
CA LYS A 65 -17.06 -11.96 -11.70
C LYS A 65 -15.82 -11.17 -11.26
N GLN A 66 -14.61 -11.67 -11.53
CA GLN A 66 -13.36 -10.96 -11.22
C GLN A 66 -13.21 -9.64 -12.00
N SER A 67 -13.91 -9.47 -13.14
CA SER A 67 -13.96 -8.19 -13.86
C SER A 67 -14.56 -7.06 -13.03
N ALA A 68 -15.33 -7.38 -11.98
CA ALA A 68 -15.87 -6.42 -11.02
C ALA A 68 -14.85 -5.92 -9.98
N VAL A 69 -13.61 -6.43 -9.96
CA VAL A 69 -12.65 -6.12 -8.88
C VAL A 69 -12.35 -4.62 -8.77
N ILE A 70 -12.16 -3.93 -9.90
CA ILE A 70 -11.86 -2.49 -9.91
C ILE A 70 -13.02 -1.66 -9.32
N PRO A 71 -14.28 -1.78 -9.80
CA PRO A 71 -15.38 -1.01 -9.23
C PRO A 71 -15.69 -1.41 -7.78
N LEU A 72 -15.48 -2.67 -7.37
CA LEU A 72 -15.66 -3.08 -5.97
C LEU A 72 -14.61 -2.46 -5.05
N LEU A 73 -13.34 -2.43 -5.47
CA LEU A 73 -12.27 -1.78 -4.70
C LEU A 73 -12.48 -0.27 -4.63
N ASP A 74 -12.93 0.37 -5.70
CA ASP A 74 -13.29 1.79 -5.68
C ASP A 74 -14.43 2.07 -4.69
N LEU A 75 -15.48 1.23 -4.68
CA LEU A 75 -16.58 1.35 -3.72
C LEU A 75 -16.10 1.17 -2.27
N ALA A 76 -15.19 0.23 -2.02
CA ALA A 76 -14.59 0.02 -0.71
C ALA A 76 -13.76 1.23 -0.26
N GLN A 77 -13.00 1.83 -1.19
CA GLN A 77 -12.23 3.06 -0.96
C GLN A 77 -13.14 4.22 -0.59
N GLN A 78 -14.26 4.41 -1.30
CA GLN A 78 -15.25 5.43 -0.99
C GLN A 78 -15.87 5.22 0.40
N GLN A 79 -16.22 3.98 0.75
CA GLN A 79 -16.80 3.66 2.07
C GLN A 79 -15.82 3.94 3.21
N HIS A 80 -14.54 3.69 3.00
CA HIS A 80 -13.51 3.78 4.04
C HIS A 80 -12.81 5.15 4.11
N GLY A 81 -13.41 6.19 3.52
CA GLY A 81 -12.92 7.56 3.66
C GLY A 81 -11.76 7.92 2.73
N GLY A 82 -11.63 7.25 1.59
CA GLY A 82 -10.70 7.63 0.51
C GLY A 82 -9.43 6.78 0.41
N TRP A 83 -9.26 5.75 1.25
CA TRP A 83 -8.15 4.80 1.20
C TRP A 83 -8.63 3.36 1.39
N LEU A 84 -7.76 2.38 1.09
CA LEU A 84 -8.09 0.96 1.11
C LEU A 84 -7.28 0.20 2.18
N PRO A 85 -7.93 -0.34 3.23
CA PRO A 85 -7.28 -1.22 4.18
C PRO A 85 -7.14 -2.64 3.60
N VAL A 86 -6.16 -3.40 4.10
CA VAL A 86 -5.92 -4.78 3.65
C VAL A 86 -7.11 -5.70 3.95
N SER A 87 -7.85 -5.44 5.04
CA SER A 87 -9.07 -6.17 5.38
C SER A 87 -10.17 -6.00 4.33
N ALA A 88 -10.31 -4.81 3.73
CA ALA A 88 -11.27 -4.56 2.65
C ALA A 88 -10.94 -5.31 1.37
N MET A 89 -9.64 -5.55 1.10
CA MET A 89 -9.22 -6.36 -0.05
C MET A 89 -9.53 -7.85 0.11
N ASN A 90 -9.69 -8.31 1.36
CA ASN A 90 -9.92 -9.71 1.71
C ASN A 90 -11.40 -10.07 1.92
N ALA A 91 -12.28 -9.06 2.03
CA ALA A 91 -13.71 -9.22 2.30
C ALA A 91 -14.48 -9.78 1.11
#